data_AF-A0A958GJJ5-F1
#
_entry.id   AF-A0A958GJJ5-F1
#
_cell.length_a   1.000
_cell.length_b   1.000
_cell.length_c   1.000
_cell.angle_alpha   90.00
_cell.angle_beta   90.00
_cell.angle_gamma   90.00
#
_symmetry.space_group_name_H-M   'P 1'
#
loop_
_entity.id
_entity.type
_entity.pdbx_description
1 polymer ?
#
loop_
_entity_poly.entity_id
_entity_poly.type
_entity_poly.pdbx_seq_one_letter_code
_entity_poly.pdbx_strand_id
1 'polypeptide(L)'
;MISSLTDFFANKRVLLLGFGREGKSSLVVLQKLGSAKTIAVADQNPNIDVPNGVFSHTGDRHLCEIANYDIILKSPGVPLPSTLWKEYQGRITSQTEL
;
A
#
# COMPACT_ATOMS: atom_id res chain seq x y z
N MET A 1 -2.58 23.33 -7.97
CA MET A 1 -1.19 22.92 -7.61
C MET A 1 -1.35 22.15 -6.31
N ILE A 2 -1.76 20.88 -6.28
CA ILE A 2 -1.33 19.65 -6.98
C ILE A 2 -2.56 19.02 -7.64
N SER A 3 -2.52 18.61 -8.91
CA SER A 3 -3.76 18.35 -9.67
C SER A 3 -3.80 17.01 -10.40
N SER A 4 -3.08 15.98 -9.96
CA SER A 4 -3.36 14.63 -10.42
C SER A 4 -2.94 13.57 -9.39
N LEU A 5 -3.75 12.51 -9.29
CA LEU A 5 -3.42 11.31 -8.51
C LEU A 5 -2.10 10.69 -9.02
N THR A 6 -1.80 10.86 -10.31
CA THR A 6 -0.54 10.49 -10.94
C THR A 6 0.66 11.15 -10.27
N ASP A 7 0.61 12.47 -10.01
CA ASP A 7 1.70 13.24 -9.39
C ASP A 7 1.92 12.82 -7.93
N PHE A 8 0.83 12.52 -7.21
CA PHE A 8 0.92 12.08 -5.82
C PHE A 8 1.73 10.78 -5.68
N PHE A 9 1.50 9.83 -6.58
CA PHE A 9 2.21 8.56 -6.60
C PHE A 9 3.54 8.59 -7.39
N ALA A 10 3.83 9.68 -8.11
CA ALA A 10 5.00 9.77 -8.97
C ALA A 10 6.31 9.52 -8.21
N ASN A 11 7.10 8.57 -8.70
CA ASN A 11 8.38 8.15 -8.12
C ASN A 11 8.31 7.64 -6.67
N LYS A 12 7.12 7.36 -6.13
CA LYS A 12 6.93 6.85 -4.76
C LYS A 12 6.96 5.33 -4.71
N ARG A 13 7.46 4.80 -3.61
CA ARG A 13 7.27 3.40 -3.21
C ARG A 13 5.97 3.29 -2.43
N VAL A 14 5.01 2.56 -2.98
CA VAL A 14 3.66 2.44 -2.43
C VAL A 14 3.46 1.04 -1.85
N LEU A 15 3.02 0.97 -0.60
CA LEU A 15 2.61 -0.27 0.06
C LEU A 15 1.08 -0.32 0.17
N LEU A 16 0.47 -1.38 -0.35
CA LEU A 16 -0.92 -1.72 -0.11
C LEU A 16 -1.00 -2.60 1.14
N LEU A 17 -1.46 -2.04 2.25
CA LEU A 17 -1.63 -2.78 3.50
C LEU A 17 -3.04 -3.38 3.55
N GLY A 18 -3.11 -4.68 3.27
CA GLY A 18 -4.31 -5.49 3.03
C GLY A 18 -4.60 -5.71 1.56
N PHE A 19 -4.85 -6.97 1.19
CA PHE A 19 -5.11 -7.40 -0.20
C PHE A 19 -6.48 -8.08 -0.37
N GLY A 20 -7.47 -7.59 0.37
CA GLY A 20 -8.88 -7.89 0.13
C GLY A 20 -9.44 -7.15 -1.08
N ARG A 21 -10.74 -6.82 -1.05
CA ARG A 21 -11.42 -6.13 -2.15
C ARG A 21 -10.80 -4.76 -2.47
N GLU A 22 -10.50 -3.97 -1.44
CA GLU A 22 -9.97 -2.60 -1.60
C GLU A 22 -8.51 -2.58 -2.03
N GLY A 23 -7.66 -3.45 -1.47
CA GLY A 23 -6.28 -3.62 -1.91
C GLY A 23 -6.17 -4.00 -3.39
N LYS A 24 -7.01 -4.92 -3.86
CA LYS A 24 -7.08 -5.30 -5.28
C LYS A 24 -7.53 -4.14 -6.17
N SER A 25 -8.55 -3.39 -5.74
CA SER A 25 -9.03 -2.20 -6.46
C SER A 25 -7.94 -1.12 -6.56
N SER A 26 -7.25 -0.86 -5.44
CA SER A 26 -6.14 0.10 -5.36
C SER A 26 -4.98 -0.30 -6.25
N LEU A 27 -4.64 -1.59 -6.31
CA LEU A 27 -3.59 -2.10 -7.21
C LEU A 27 -3.92 -1.82 -8.67
N VAL A 28 -5.15 -2.09 -9.10
CA VAL A 28 -5.59 -1.83 -10.48
C VAL A 28 -5.47 -0.34 -10.81
N VAL A 29 -5.84 0.56 -9.89
CA VAL A 29 -5.70 2.00 -10.10
C VAL A 29 -4.21 2.40 -10.20
N LEU A 30 -3.37 1.97 -9.26
CA LEU A 30 -1.94 2.30 -9.27
C LEU A 30 -1.23 1.80 -10.53
N GLN A 31 -1.56 0.59 -10.99
CA GLN A 31 -1.03 0.03 -12.24
C GLN A 31 -1.48 0.84 -13.46
N LYS A 32 -2.74 1.29 -13.49
CA LYS A 32 -3.24 2.16 -14.57
C LYS A 32 -2.57 3.55 -14.58
N LEU A 33 -2.27 4.10 -13.40
CA LEU A 33 -1.55 5.38 -13.30
C LEU A 33 -0.10 5.25 -13.77
N GLY A 34 0.56 4.12 -13.48
CA GLY A 34 1.90 3.82 -13.95
C GLY A 34 3.01 4.77 -13.47
N SER A 35 2.72 5.64 -12.50
CA SER A 35 3.66 6.66 -11.99
C SER A 35 4.43 6.24 -10.75
N ALA A 36 3.93 5.23 -10.03
CA ALA A 36 4.60 4.68 -8.85
C ALA A 36 5.92 4.02 -9.24
N LYS A 37 6.98 4.29 -8.46
CA LYS A 37 8.29 3.65 -8.65
C LYS A 37 8.23 2.16 -8.33
N THR A 38 7.48 1.80 -7.30
CA THR A 38 7.29 0.42 -6.86
C THR A 38 5.95 0.29 -6.18
N ILE A 39 5.26 -0.81 -6.44
CA ILE A 39 4.04 -1.20 -5.73
C ILE A 39 4.32 -2.52 -5.02
N ALA A 40 3.98 -2.58 -3.75
CA ALA A 40 4.04 -3.80 -2.97
C ALA A 40 2.74 -4.02 -2.20
N VAL A 41 2.50 -5.26 -1.80
CA VAL A 41 1.36 -5.68 -1.00
C VAL A 41 1.88 -6.23 0.32
N ALA A 42 1.30 -5.80 1.44
CA ALA A 42 1.49 -6.41 2.75
C ALA A 42 0.16 -7.00 3.22
N ASP A 43 0.14 -8.29 3.55
CA ASP A 43 -1.05 -8.96 4.09
C ASP A 43 -0.67 -10.05 5.09
N GLN A 44 -1.43 -10.18 6.17
CA GLN A 44 -1.20 -11.24 7.14
C GLN A 44 -1.46 -12.63 6.53
N ASN A 45 -2.35 -12.76 5.55
CA ASN A 45 -2.63 -14.02 4.88
C ASN A 45 -1.46 -14.38 3.93
N PRO A 46 -0.74 -15.50 4.14
CA PRO A 46 0.34 -15.93 3.26
C PRO A 46 -0.13 -16.39 1.87
N ASN A 47 -1.41 -16.72 1.72
CA ASN A 47 -1.98 -17.33 0.53
C ASN A 47 -2.69 -16.32 -0.40
N ILE A 48 -2.30 -15.04 -0.35
CA ILE A 48 -2.84 -14.05 -1.28
C ILE A 48 -2.26 -14.26 -2.68
N ASP A 49 -3.12 -14.13 -3.69
CA ASP A 49 -2.72 -14.21 -5.09
C ASP A 49 -2.38 -12.83 -5.62
N VAL A 50 -1.08 -12.50 -5.63
CA VAL A 50 -0.57 -11.21 -6.07
C VAL A 50 -0.09 -11.31 -7.53
N PRO A 51 -0.49 -10.39 -8.42
CA PRO A 51 -0.04 -10.42 -9.82
C PRO A 51 1.48 -10.41 -9.97
N ASN A 52 1.97 -11.10 -11.01
CA ASN A 52 3.40 -11.13 -11.34
C ASN A 52 3.98 -9.71 -11.49
N GLY A 53 5.16 -9.49 -10.91
CA GLY A 53 5.86 -8.20 -10.95
C GLY A 53 5.48 -7.22 -9.83
N VAL A 54 4.55 -7.59 -8.94
CA VAL A 54 4.23 -6.84 -7.71
C VAL A 54 4.89 -7.53 -6.53
N PHE A 55 5.61 -6.79 -5.70
CA PHE A 55 6.24 -7.34 -4.50
C PHE A 55 5.18 -7.69 -3.45
N SER A 56 5.40 -8.76 -2.69
CA SER A 56 4.52 -9.14 -1.60
C SER A 56 5.30 -9.44 -0.32
N HIS A 57 4.77 -8.93 0.79
CA HIS A 57 5.20 -9.22 2.16
C HIS A 57 4.04 -9.91 2.85
N THR A 58 4.15 -11.19 3.15
CA THR A 58 3.02 -11.96 3.65
C THR A 58 3.34 -12.72 4.93
N GLY A 59 2.28 -13.18 5.62
CA GLY A 59 2.42 -13.92 6.88
C GLY A 59 2.78 -13.02 8.05
N ASP A 60 3.35 -13.61 9.10
CA ASP A 60 3.61 -12.92 10.38
C ASP A 60 4.58 -11.73 10.25
N ARG A 61 5.38 -11.71 9.18
CA ARG A 61 6.39 -10.68 8.91
C ARG A 61 5.97 -9.63 7.87
N HIS A 62 4.69 -9.60 7.50
CA HIS A 62 4.17 -8.68 6.47
C HIS A 62 4.44 -7.18 6.75
N LEU A 63 4.65 -6.79 8.01
CA LEU A 63 4.93 -5.41 8.42
C LEU A 63 6.43 -5.08 8.56
N CYS A 64 7.35 -6.05 8.44
CA CYS A 64 8.78 -5.82 8.67
C CYS A 64 9.38 -4.76 7.74
N GLU A 65 8.88 -4.68 6.51
CA GLU A 65 9.43 -3.80 5.47
C GLU A 65 8.64 -2.48 5.34
N ILE A 66 7.69 -2.20 6.24
CA ILE A 66 6.79 -1.03 6.15
C ILE A 66 7.55 0.30 6.05
N ALA A 67 8.72 0.40 6.69
CA ALA A 67 9.57 1.58 6.72
C ALA A 67 10.13 1.98 5.34
N ASN A 68 10.22 1.02 4.40
CA ASN A 68 10.83 1.20 3.08
C ASN A 68 9.92 1.89 2.07
N TYR A 69 8.69 2.20 2.47
CA TYR A 69 7.66 2.79 1.63
C TYR A 69 7.37 4.24 2.00
N ASP A 70 7.09 5.04 0.97
CA ASP A 70 6.79 6.46 1.09
C ASP A 70 5.30 6.68 1.37
N ILE A 71 4.44 5.82 0.81
CA ILE A 71 2.99 5.87 0.95
C ILE A 71 2.50 4.48 1.35
N ILE A 72 1.65 4.43 2.37
CA ILE A 72 1.00 3.21 2.87
C ILE A 72 -0.50 3.38 2.66
N LEU A 73 -1.06 2.68 1.68
CA LEU A 73 -2.49 2.60 1.45
C LEU A 73 -3.08 1.50 2.32
N LYS A 74 -3.67 1.89 3.46
CA LYS A 74 -4.24 0.96 4.42
C LYS A 74 -5.71 0.67 4.08
N SER A 75 -6.05 -0.61 3.93
CA SER A 75 -7.44 -1.04 3.89
C SER A 75 -8.10 -0.83 5.27
N PRO A 76 -9.33 -0.30 5.37
CA PRO A 76 -10.00 0.03 6.63
C PRO A 76 -10.01 -1.12 7.64
N GLY A 77 -10.28 -2.34 7.18
CA GLY A 77 -10.37 -3.54 8.02
C GLY A 77 -9.05 -4.16 8.48
N VAL A 78 -7.89 -3.62 8.07
CA VAL A 78 -6.59 -4.18 8.47
C VAL A 78 -6.13 -3.56 9.79
N PRO A 79 -5.95 -4.35 10.87
CA PRO A 79 -5.41 -3.81 12.10
C PRO A 79 -3.96 -3.36 11.89
N LEU A 80 -3.62 -2.18 12.39
CA LEU A 80 -2.24 -1.70 12.46
C LEU A 80 -1.92 -1.38 13.92
N PRO A 81 -0.82 -1.91 14.48
CA PRO A 81 -0.38 -1.56 15.84
C PRO A 81 -0.28 -0.05 16.04
N SER A 82 -0.69 0.43 17.22
CA SER A 82 -0.72 1.86 17.54
C SER A 82 0.67 2.52 17.50
N THR A 83 1.73 1.76 17.75
CA THR A 83 3.12 2.19 17.61
C THR A 83 3.45 2.52 16.15
N LEU A 84 3.17 1.59 15.22
CA LEU A 84 3.36 1.79 13.79
C LEU A 84 2.45 2.88 13.24
N TRP A 85 1.21 2.97 13.72
CA TRP A 85 0.33 4.09 13.36
C TRP A 85 0.97 5.43 13.69
N LYS A 86 1.45 5.61 14.93
CA LYS A 86 2.10 6.87 15.35
C LYS A 86 3.37 7.17 14.55
N GLU A 87 4.16 6.15 14.25
CA GLU A 87 5.43 6.28 13.53
C GLU A 87 5.21 6.66 12.04
N TYR A 88 4.17 6.11 11.42
CA TYR A 88 3.93 6.25 9.97
C TYR A 88 2.67 7.03 9.60
N GLN A 89 1.97 7.67 10.55
CA GLN A 89 0.72 8.41 10.29
C GLN A 89 0.81 9.42 9.13
N GLY A 90 1.95 10.07 8.92
CA GLY A 90 2.15 11.01 7.81
C GLY A 90 2.34 10.35 6.43
N ARG A 91 2.45 9.02 6.39
CA ARG A 91 2.58 8.20 5.17
C ARG A 91 1.36 7.32 4.93
N ILE A 92 0.52 7.12 5.95
CA ILE A 92 -0.67 6.28 5.87
C ILE A 92 -1.82 7.11 5.30
N THR A 93 -2.47 6.57 4.28
CA THR A 93 -3.72 7.10 3.72
C THR A 93 -4.62 5.94 3.28
N SER A 94 -5.87 6.22 2.95
CA SER A 94 -6.83 5.25 2.44
C SER A 94 -7.35 5.63 1.06
N GLN A 95 -7.98 4.69 0.35
CA GLN A 95 -8.61 4.98 -0.94
C GLN A 95 -9.67 6.08 -0.84
N THR A 96 -10.33 6.22 0.31
CA THR A 96 -11.37 7.23 0.56
C THR A 96 -10.82 8.61 0.93
N GLU A 97 -9.54 8.70 1.31
CA GLU A 97 -8.86 9.95 1.66
C GLU A 97 -8.04 10.55 0.51
N LEU A 98 -7.89 9.80 -0.59
CA LEU A 98 -7.26 10.22 -1.85
C LEU A 98 -8.25 10.92 -2.78
#